data_AF-A0A1I5JB48-F1
#
_entry.id   AF-A0A1I5JB48-F1
#
_cell.length_a   1.000
_cell.length_b   1.000
_cell.length_c   1.000
_cell.angle_alpha   90.00
_cell.angle_beta   90.00
_cell.angle_gamma   90.00
#
_symmetry.space_group_name_H-M   'P 1'
#
loop_
_entity.id
_entity.type
_entity.pdbx_description
1 polymer ?
#
loop_
_entity_poly.entity_id
_entity_poly.type
_entity_poly.pdbx_seq_one_letter_code
_entity_poly.pdbx_strand_id
1 'polypeptide(L)'
;MPSKRQLKSGKWNIQIRSKGQPSLSKTFTTEKEADQWAERIEAQLKGKKGSLPTWREMGQLYCDVVLAGKPSRHLKIGRVDIIGFHSALDKPYDKITVADINIFKQDRSTKVGPTTVHDDLVFIR
;
A
#
# COMPACT_ATOMS: atom_id res chain seq x y z
N MET A 1 2.65 -8.57 -20.06
CA MET A 1 3.67 -7.94 -20.92
C MET A 1 3.10 -6.65 -21.47
N PRO A 2 3.90 -5.57 -21.56
CA PRO A 2 3.50 -4.31 -22.15
C PRO A 2 3.34 -4.50 -23.66
N SER A 3 2.25 -3.96 -24.21
CA SER A 3 2.08 -3.89 -25.67
C SER A 3 2.71 -2.58 -26.15
N LYS A 4 3.73 -2.67 -27.01
CA LYS A 4 4.33 -1.50 -27.67
C LYS A 4 3.84 -1.38 -29.11
N ARG A 5 3.52 -0.15 -29.54
CA ARG A 5 3.10 0.17 -30.90
C ARG A 5 3.66 1.50 -31.33
N GLN A 6 4.26 1.56 -32.53
CA GLN A 6 4.63 2.82 -33.16
C GLN A 6 3.42 3.43 -33.88
N LEU A 7 3.16 4.72 -33.65
CA LEU A 7 2.11 5.49 -34.29
C LEU A 7 2.60 6.04 -35.64
N LYS A 8 1.66 6.37 -36.54
CA LYS A 8 1.97 6.99 -37.85
C LYS A 8 2.76 8.30 -37.73
N SER A 9 2.71 8.96 -36.57
CA SER A 9 3.46 10.18 -36.23
C SER A 9 4.90 9.93 -35.79
N GLY A 10 5.39 8.68 -35.79
CA GLY A 10 6.72 8.31 -35.30
C GLY A 10 6.83 8.13 -33.79
N LYS A 11 5.78 8.51 -33.04
CA LYS A 11 5.70 8.36 -31.58
C LYS A 11 5.43 6.92 -31.15
N TRP A 12 5.89 6.55 -29.95
CA TRP A 12 5.74 5.22 -29.35
C TRP A 12 4.61 5.20 -28.35
N ASN A 13 3.61 4.36 -28.56
CA ASN A 13 2.54 4.11 -27.59
C ASN A 13 2.79 2.79 -26.86
N ILE A 14 2.73 2.84 -25.52
CA ILE A 14 2.81 1.67 -24.67
C ILE A 14 1.51 1.51 -23.90
N GLN A 15 0.99 0.30 -23.94
CA GLN A 15 -0.21 -0.11 -23.20
C GLN A 15 0.13 -1.27 -22.26
N ILE A 16 -0.16 -1.09 -20.97
CA ILE A 16 0.02 -2.10 -19.93
C ILE A 16 -1.37 -2.56 -19.48
N ARG A 17 -1.66 -3.85 -19.67
CA ARG A 17 -2.91 -4.48 -19.25
C ARG A 17 -2.63 -5.47 -18.13
N SER A 18 -3.36 -5.35 -17.03
CA SER A 18 -3.31 -6.28 -15.90
C SER A 18 -4.72 -6.72 -15.53
N LYS A 19 -4.91 -8.01 -15.24
CA LYS A 19 -6.22 -8.57 -14.86
C LYS A 19 -6.71 -7.89 -13.57
N GLY A 20 -7.90 -7.30 -13.60
CA GLY A 20 -8.51 -6.63 -12.45
C GLY A 20 -8.05 -5.19 -12.19
N GLN A 21 -7.26 -4.57 -13.08
CA GLN A 21 -6.89 -3.15 -12.98
C GLN A 21 -7.21 -2.39 -14.28
N PRO A 22 -7.48 -1.07 -14.19
CA PRO A 22 -7.63 -0.22 -15.37
C PRO A 22 -6.40 -0.31 -16.28
N SER A 23 -6.62 -0.37 -17.60
CA SER A 23 -5.52 -0.37 -18.55
C SER A 23 -4.79 0.99 -18.52
N LEU A 24 -3.46 0.95 -18.36
CA LEU A 24 -2.63 2.15 -18.43
C LEU A 24 -2.06 2.28 -19.85
N SER A 25 -2.17 3.45 -20.45
CA SER A 25 -1.57 3.74 -21.74
C SER A 25 -0.90 5.10 -21.75
N LYS A 26 0.31 5.18 -22.32
CA LYS A 26 1.02 6.45 -22.50
C LYS A 26 1.81 6.45 -23.80
N THR A 27 2.00 7.64 -24.36
CA THR A 27 2.70 7.86 -25.62
C THR A 27 3.97 8.67 -25.38
N PHE A 28 5.06 8.29 -26.03
CA PHE A 28 6.41 8.83 -25.92
C PHE A 28 6.97 9.19 -27.29
N THR A 29 7.97 10.06 -27.31
CA THR A 29 8.62 10.49 -28.56
C THR A 29 9.72 9.51 -28.97
N THR A 30 10.40 8.89 -27.99
CA THR A 30 11.47 7.92 -28.23
C THR A 30 11.12 6.52 -27.69
N GLU A 31 11.68 5.47 -28.30
CA GLU A 31 11.53 4.09 -27.84
C GLU A 31 12.12 3.91 -26.43
N LYS A 32 13.28 4.53 -26.19
CA LYS A 32 13.99 4.45 -24.91
C LYS A 32 13.20 5.00 -23.73
N GLU A 33 12.53 6.15 -23.89
CA GLU A 33 11.63 6.71 -22.86
C GLU A 33 10.43 5.80 -22.61
N ALA A 34 9.93 5.18 -23.66
CA ALA A 34 8.81 4.27 -23.60
C ALA A 34 9.19 3.03 -22.77
N ASP A 35 10.33 2.40 -23.08
CA ASP A 35 10.81 1.21 -22.36
C ASP A 35 11.10 1.51 -20.88
N GLN A 36 11.76 2.63 -20.56
CA GLN A 36 11.99 3.04 -19.16
C GLN A 36 10.69 3.25 -18.38
N TRP A 37 9.67 3.82 -19.01
CA TRP A 37 8.36 3.97 -18.39
C TRP A 37 7.67 2.61 -18.20
N ALA A 38 7.76 1.71 -19.18
CA ALA A 38 7.20 0.38 -19.10
C ALA A 38 7.84 -0.43 -17.96
N GLU A 39 9.17 -0.40 -17.83
CA GLU A 39 9.91 -1.05 -16.75
C GLU A 39 9.52 -0.50 -15.38
N ARG A 40 9.41 0.83 -15.24
CA ARG A 40 9.01 1.46 -13.98
C ARG A 40 7.60 1.07 -13.56
N ILE A 41 6.65 1.08 -14.50
CA ILE A 41 5.26 0.69 -14.22
C ILE A 41 5.16 -0.81 -13.98
N GLU A 42 5.87 -1.65 -14.72
CA GLU A 42 5.91 -3.08 -14.46
C GLU A 42 6.56 -3.40 -13.11
N ALA A 43 7.61 -2.69 -12.68
CA ALA A 43 8.21 -2.83 -11.36
C ALA A 43 7.23 -2.42 -10.24
N GLN A 44 6.51 -1.31 -10.44
CA GLN A 44 5.47 -0.86 -9.50
C GLN A 44 4.28 -1.85 -9.44
N LEU A 45 3.92 -2.45 -10.57
CA LEU A 45 2.87 -3.47 -10.66
C LEU A 45 3.33 -4.84 -10.15
N LYS A 46 4.60 -5.22 -10.33
CA LYS A 46 5.21 -6.44 -9.78
C LYS A 46 5.39 -6.34 -8.27
N GLY A 47 5.81 -5.19 -7.73
CA GLY A 47 5.82 -4.94 -6.29
C GLY A 47 4.44 -5.07 -5.64
N LYS A 48 3.37 -4.85 -6.42
CA LYS A 48 1.97 -5.07 -6.00
C LYS A 48 1.39 -6.45 -6.37
N LYS A 49 2.06 -7.25 -7.21
CA LYS A 49 1.60 -8.60 -7.60
C LYS A 49 2.30 -9.63 -6.73
N GLY A 50 1.64 -10.05 -5.66
CA GLY A 50 2.04 -11.18 -4.82
C GLY A 50 2.37 -10.81 -3.38
N SER A 51 2.57 -9.53 -3.08
CA SER A 51 2.60 -9.05 -1.70
C SER A 51 1.17 -8.81 -1.24
N LEU A 52 0.75 -9.50 -0.18
CA LEU A 52 -0.50 -9.15 0.49
C LEU A 52 -0.41 -7.70 1.01
N PRO A 53 -1.55 -7.01 1.12
CA PRO A 53 -1.59 -5.66 1.69
C PRO A 53 -0.86 -5.59 3.04
N THR A 54 -0.26 -4.45 3.32
CA THR A 54 0.24 -4.17 4.66
C THR A 54 -0.92 -3.98 5.64
N TRP A 55 -0.64 -4.09 6.94
CA TRP A 55 -1.64 -3.78 7.97
C TRP A 55 -2.18 -2.36 7.82
N ARG A 56 -1.32 -1.39 7.45
CA ARG A 56 -1.71 0.00 7.22
C ARG A 56 -2.73 0.13 6.09
N GLU A 57 -2.46 -0.49 4.94
CA GLU A 57 -3.38 -0.47 3.79
C GLU A 57 -4.74 -1.09 4.14
N MET A 58 -4.74 -2.19 4.90
CA MET A 58 -5.97 -2.82 5.40
C MET A 58 -6.71 -1.93 6.40
N GLY A 59 -6.00 -1.30 7.34
CA GLY A 59 -6.59 -0.39 8.32
C GLY A 59 -7.19 0.86 7.68
N GLN A 60 -6.54 1.39 6.64
CA GLN A 60 -7.06 2.50 5.85
C GLN A 60 -8.35 2.10 5.12
N LEU A 61 -8.34 0.94 4.45
CA LEU A 61 -9.54 0.41 3.81
C LEU A 61 -10.69 0.20 4.80
N TYR A 62 -10.41 -0.31 6.00
CA TYR A 62 -11.40 -0.44 7.06
C TYR A 62 -11.99 0.93 7.48
N CYS A 63 -11.14 1.94 7.64
CA CYS A 63 -11.59 3.30 7.95
C CYS A 63 -12.45 3.91 6.84
N ASP A 64 -12.14 3.61 5.58
CA ASP A 64 -12.85 4.14 4.42
C ASP A 64 -14.17 3.42 4.14
N VAL A 65 -14.27 2.12 4.43
CA VAL A 65 -15.46 1.31 4.12
C VAL A 65 -16.38 1.19 5.34
N VAL A 66 -15.84 0.91 6.53
CA VAL A 66 -16.65 0.57 7.72
C VAL A 66 -16.93 1.80 8.60
N LEU A 67 -16.00 2.77 8.58
CA LEU A 67 -16.13 4.01 9.36
C LEU A 67 -16.52 5.21 8.50
N ALA A 68 -16.92 5.00 7.24
CA ALA A 68 -17.46 6.03 6.39
C ALA A 68 -18.60 6.78 7.11
N GLY A 69 -18.50 8.11 7.19
CA GLY A 69 -19.50 8.97 7.84
C GLY A 69 -19.55 8.86 9.38
N LYS A 70 -18.75 8.01 10.02
CA LYS A 70 -18.73 7.90 11.50
C LYS A 70 -17.77 8.94 12.10
N PRO A 71 -18.16 9.64 13.19
CA PRO A 71 -17.29 10.59 13.88
C PRO A 71 -15.97 9.97 14.31
N SER A 72 -15.97 8.68 14.69
CA SER A 72 -14.78 7.95 15.14
C SER A 72 -13.71 7.72 14.06
N ARG A 73 -14.00 7.99 12.77
CA ARG A 73 -13.08 7.72 11.66
C ARG A 73 -11.73 8.42 11.81
N HIS A 74 -11.72 9.71 12.14
CA HIS A 74 -10.50 10.51 12.25
C HIS A 74 -9.58 10.04 13.39
N LEU A 75 -10.14 9.52 14.49
CA LEU A 75 -9.35 8.94 15.58
C LEU A 75 -8.74 7.60 15.18
N LYS A 76 -9.50 6.79 14.44
CA LYS A 76 -9.04 5.46 14.00
C LYS A 76 -8.00 5.55 12.88
N ILE A 77 -8.10 6.52 11.96
CA ILE A 77 -7.10 6.67 10.88
C ILE A 77 -5.72 7.08 11.44
N GLY A 78 -5.66 7.99 12.41
CA GLY A 78 -4.40 8.34 13.06
C GLY A 78 -3.78 7.15 13.80
N ARG A 79 -4.63 6.29 14.40
CA ARG A 79 -4.19 5.05 15.04
C ARG A 79 -3.65 4.04 14.01
N VAL A 80 -4.28 3.93 12.84
CA VAL A 80 -3.77 3.14 11.70
C VAL A 80 -2.39 3.64 11.26
N ASP A 81 -2.18 4.94 11.16
CA ASP A 81 -0.87 5.44 10.76
C ASP A 81 0.20 5.12 11.83
N ILE A 82 -0.09 5.38 13.11
CA ILE A 82 0.87 5.11 14.20
C ILE A 82 1.31 3.64 14.24
N ILE A 83 0.35 2.72 14.20
CA ILE A 83 0.62 1.28 14.26
C ILE A 83 1.31 0.83 12.96
N GLY A 84 0.80 1.27 11.82
CA GLY A 84 1.28 0.84 10.50
C GLY A 84 2.67 1.35 10.13
N PHE A 85 3.09 2.51 10.65
CA PHE A 85 4.45 3.04 10.43
C PHE A 85 5.49 2.46 11.39
N HIS A 86 5.09 1.68 12.38
CA HIS A 86 6.05 1.04 13.26
C HIS A 86 6.87 0.01 12.47
N SER A 87 8.20 0.04 12.62
CA SER A 87 9.12 -0.79 11.82
C SER A 87 8.85 -2.29 11.91
N ALA A 88 8.36 -2.78 13.06
CA ALA A 88 7.97 -4.19 13.23
C ALA A 88 6.67 -4.56 12.48
N LEU A 89 5.84 -3.59 12.09
CA LEU A 89 4.53 -3.81 11.46
C LEU A 89 4.43 -3.27 10.02
N ASP A 90 5.47 -2.58 9.53
CA ASP A 90 5.60 -2.12 8.14
C ASP A 90 5.95 -3.26 7.19
N LYS A 91 5.04 -4.23 7.10
CA LYS A 91 5.12 -5.42 6.25
C LYS A 91 3.73 -5.96 5.93
N PRO A 92 3.60 -6.89 4.96
CA PRO A 92 2.33 -7.53 4.65
C PRO A 92 1.68 -8.16 5.89
N TYR A 93 0.36 -8.07 6.00
CA TYR A 93 -0.35 -8.49 7.22
C TYR A 93 -0.13 -9.97 7.57
N ASP A 94 0.07 -10.84 6.58
CA ASP A 94 0.34 -12.28 6.77
C ASP A 94 1.73 -12.57 7.34
N LYS A 95 2.64 -11.59 7.26
CA LYS A 95 4.00 -11.67 7.80
C LYS A 95 4.11 -11.06 9.20
N ILE A 96 3.04 -10.49 9.72
CA ILE A 96 3.00 -9.97 11.09
C ILE A 96 2.83 -11.14 12.04
N THR A 97 3.81 -11.32 12.91
CA THR A 97 3.83 -12.34 13.94
C THR A 97 3.44 -11.76 15.30
N VAL A 98 3.12 -12.64 16.26
CA VAL A 98 2.89 -12.24 17.66
C VAL A 98 4.14 -11.57 18.25
N ALA A 99 5.34 -11.98 17.82
CA ALA A 99 6.59 -11.35 18.26
C ALA A 99 6.68 -9.89 17.81
N ASP A 100 6.26 -9.58 16.57
CA ASP A 100 6.23 -8.21 16.06
C ASP A 100 5.27 -7.31 16.85
N ILE A 101 4.09 -7.85 17.19
CA ILE A 101 3.10 -7.15 18.02
C ILE A 101 3.67 -6.89 19.43
N ASN A 102 4.44 -7.83 19.99
CA ASN A 102 5.09 -7.64 21.28
C ASN A 102 6.20 -6.58 21.23
N ILE A 103 6.97 -6.52 20.14
CA ILE A 103 7.98 -5.46 19.93
C ILE A 103 7.27 -4.10 19.87
N PHE A 104 6.20 -3.98 19.08
CA PHE A 104 5.39 -2.77 19.03
C PHE A 104 4.84 -2.40 20.42
N LYS A 105 4.27 -3.36 21.16
CA LYS A 105 3.75 -3.14 22.51
C LYS A 105 4.83 -2.60 23.45
N GLN A 106 6.03 -3.19 23.44
CA GLN A 106 7.13 -2.78 24.31
C GLN A 106 7.57 -1.35 23.99
N ASP A 107 7.84 -1.05 22.72
CA ASP A 107 8.21 0.30 22.28
C ASP A 107 7.12 1.32 22.63
N ARG A 108 5.86 0.98 22.33
CA ARG A 108 4.71 1.85 22.60
C ARG A 108 4.53 2.13 24.10
N SER A 109 4.75 1.14 24.95
CA SER A 109 4.63 1.28 26.42
C SER A 109 5.65 2.24 27.02
N THR A 110 6.76 2.51 26.34
CA THR A 110 7.73 3.53 26.77
C THR A 110 7.31 4.96 26.42
N LYS A 111 6.38 5.13 25.47
CA LYS A 111 6.02 6.42 24.87
C LYS A 111 4.65 6.93 25.29
N VAL A 112 3.71 6.03 25.60
CA VAL A 112 2.32 6.38 25.91
C VAL A 112 1.80 5.62 27.12
N GLY A 113 0.73 6.14 27.72
CA GLY A 113 0.08 5.51 28.87
C GLY A 113 -0.55 4.14 28.54
N PRO A 114 -0.78 3.30 29.56
CA PRO A 114 -1.22 1.91 29.40
C PRO A 114 -2.57 1.77 28.69
N THR A 115 -3.50 2.72 28.89
CA THR A 115 -4.80 2.74 28.19
C THR A 115 -4.64 2.88 26.69
N THR A 116 -3.73 3.75 26.24
CA THR A 116 -3.47 3.95 24.81
C THR A 116 -2.88 2.69 24.17
N VAL A 117 -1.92 2.05 24.87
CA VAL A 117 -1.34 0.77 24.44
C VAL A 117 -2.44 -0.29 24.34
N HIS A 118 -3.31 -0.39 25.35
CA HIS A 118 -4.42 -1.34 25.36
C HIS A 118 -5.34 -1.14 24.14
N ASP A 119 -5.80 0.09 23.91
CA ASP A 119 -6.65 0.42 22.78
C ASP A 119 -5.97 0.15 21.43
N ASP A 120 -4.66 0.37 21.32
CA ASP A 120 -3.86 0.08 20.11
C ASP A 120 -3.87 -1.43 19.84
N LEU A 121 -3.66 -2.26 20.87
CA LEU A 121 -3.68 -3.72 20.76
C LEU A 121 -5.08 -4.27 20.46
N VAL A 122 -6.13 -3.70 21.06
CA VAL A 122 -7.51 -4.06 20.75
C VAL A 122 -7.85 -3.75 19.29
N PHE A 123 -7.25 -2.71 18.71
CA PHE A 123 -7.48 -2.35 17.32
C PHE A 123 -6.70 -3.23 16.32
N ILE A 124 -5.58 -3.83 16.74
CA ILE A 124 -4.80 -4.78 15.92
C ILE A 124 -5.50 -6.15 15.83
N ARG A 125 -6.23 -6.53 16.88
CA ARG A 125 -6.94 -7.82 17.00
C ARG A 125 -8.15 -7.91 16.08
#